data_AF-A0A3S1GX64-F1
#
_entry.id   AF-A0A3S1GX64-F1
#
_cell.length_a   1.000
_cell.length_b   1.000
_cell.length_c   1.000
_cell.angle_alpha   90.00
_cell.angle_beta   90.00
_cell.angle_gamma   90.00
#
_symmetry.space_group_name_H-M   'P 1'
#
loop_
_entity.id
_entity.type
_entity.pdbx_description
1 polymer ?
#
loop_
_entity_poly.entity_id
_entity_poly.type
_entity_poly.pdbx_seq_one_letter_code
_entity_poly.pdbx_strand_id
1 'polypeptide(L)'
;MGQYSIWVLEYSYVTNYHKSGVLYGAHNQGYVKLPYCYALIKGNGHVAMVDVGYNNKDYGKHLGDKFGVENWHSPETVLGEIGLAPKDVDTVFITHAHFDHFGNVEDFPKATFYIQE
;
A
#
# COMPACT_ATOMS: atom_id res chain seq x y z
N MET A 1 -24.36 -8.62 11.47
CA MET A 1 -22.94 -8.33 11.17
C MET A 1 -22.78 -8.30 9.66
N GLY A 2 -21.95 -7.41 9.13
CA GLY A 2 -21.67 -7.36 7.69
C GLY A 2 -20.96 -8.62 7.21
N GLN A 3 -21.23 -9.06 5.99
CA GLN A 3 -20.56 -10.24 5.38
C GLN A 3 -19.08 -9.98 5.06
N TYR A 4 -18.70 -8.71 4.98
CA TYR A 4 -17.35 -8.24 4.69
C TYR A 4 -16.90 -7.21 5.73
N SER A 5 -15.59 -7.12 5.92
CA SER A 5 -14.88 -6.07 6.64
C SER A 5 -13.84 -5.42 5.75
N ILE A 6 -13.57 -4.14 6.00
CA ILE A 6 -12.54 -3.36 5.31
C ILE A 6 -11.57 -2.82 6.36
N TRP A 7 -10.27 -2.93 6.08
CA TRP A 7 -9.20 -2.41 6.93
C TRP A 7 -8.25 -1.55 6.11
N VAL A 8 -7.79 -0.45 6.70
CA VAL A 8 -6.69 0.35 6.14
C VAL A 8 -5.44 -0.03 6.91
N LEU A 9 -4.42 -0.47 6.19
CA LEU A 9 -3.20 -1.01 6.75
C LEU A 9 -2.04 -0.10 6.35
N GLU A 10 -1.55 0.71 7.29
CA GLU A 10 -0.36 1.53 7.11
C GLU A 10 0.88 0.63 7.13
N TYR A 11 1.77 0.79 6.14
CA TYR A 11 3.00 0.01 6.06
C TYR A 11 4.27 0.88 6.00
N SER A 12 4.13 2.19 5.79
CA SER A 12 5.21 3.18 5.84
C SER A 12 4.63 4.60 5.85
N TYR A 13 5.49 5.61 5.97
CA TYR A 13 5.07 7.01 5.86
C TYR A 13 6.23 7.94 5.48
N VAL A 14 5.92 9.17 5.07
CA VAL A 14 6.88 10.29 5.01
C VAL A 14 6.51 11.30 6.09
N THR A 15 7.43 11.59 7.02
CA THR A 15 7.14 12.51 8.14
C THR A 15 6.95 13.96 7.66
N ASN A 16 7.79 14.41 6.72
CA ASN A 16 7.80 15.77 6.21
C ASN A 16 7.51 15.81 4.69
N TYR A 17 6.32 15.38 4.28
CA TYR A 17 5.93 15.45 2.87
C TYR A 17 5.46 16.86 2.51
N HIS A 18 5.87 17.38 1.35
CA HIS A 18 5.45 18.72 0.91
C HIS A 18 3.93 18.80 0.80
N LYS A 19 3.31 19.77 1.48
CA LYS A 19 1.84 19.91 1.50
C LYS A 19 1.24 20.05 0.10
N SER A 20 1.97 20.69 -0.82
CA SER A 20 1.57 20.84 -2.22
C SER A 20 1.46 19.54 -3.00
N GLY A 21 2.06 18.44 -2.53
CA GLY A 21 1.91 17.13 -3.14
C GLY A 21 0.60 16.42 -2.76
N VAL A 22 -0.08 16.88 -1.69
CA VAL A 22 -1.38 16.35 -1.25
C VAL A 22 -2.52 17.32 -1.57
N LEU A 23 -2.27 18.62 -1.42
CA LEU A 23 -3.24 19.68 -1.68
C LEU A 23 -2.70 20.60 -2.78
N TYR A 24 -3.28 20.50 -3.97
CA TYR A 24 -2.92 21.36 -5.10
C TYR A 24 -3.02 22.85 -4.73
N GLY A 25 -2.01 23.63 -5.12
CA GLY A 25 -1.93 25.07 -4.82
C GLY A 25 -1.29 25.43 -3.47
N ALA A 26 -1.05 24.46 -2.57
CA ALA A 26 -0.42 24.69 -1.27
C ALA A 26 1.13 24.78 -1.34
N HIS A 27 1.67 25.36 -2.42
CA HIS A 27 3.12 25.48 -2.63
C HIS A 27 3.77 26.34 -1.54
N ASN A 28 4.93 25.88 -1.04
CA ASN A 28 5.68 26.56 0.03
C ASN A 28 4.90 26.75 1.35
N GLN A 29 3.82 25.99 1.58
CA GLN A 29 3.02 26.07 2.81
C GLN A 29 3.42 25.01 3.87
N GLY A 30 4.69 24.59 3.87
CA GLY A 30 5.23 23.62 4.82
C GLY A 30 4.94 22.15 4.45
N TYR A 31 4.86 21.32 5.48
CA TYR A 31 4.84 19.86 5.39
C TYR A 31 3.63 19.24 6.08
N VAL A 32 3.29 18.02 5.67
CA VAL A 32 2.30 17.14 6.31
C VAL A 32 2.87 15.73 6.39
N LYS A 33 2.46 14.94 7.39
CA LYS A 33 2.75 13.50 7.40
C LYS A 33 1.90 12.83 6.33
N LEU A 34 2.53 12.06 5.45
CA LEU A 34 1.87 11.29 4.41
C LEU A 34 2.00 9.79 4.73
N PRO A 35 0.92 9.11 5.18
CA PRO A 35 0.93 7.67 5.37
C PRO A 35 0.82 6.94 4.05
N TYR A 36 1.47 5.79 3.94
CA TYR A 36 1.37 4.87 2.82
C TYR A 36 0.61 3.65 3.31
N CYS A 37 -0.54 3.40 2.68
CA CYS A 37 -1.46 2.35 3.11
C CYS A 37 -1.99 1.58 1.90
N TYR A 38 -2.29 0.30 2.12
CA TYR A 38 -3.21 -0.46 1.27
C TYR A 38 -4.49 -0.76 2.05
N ALA A 39 -5.58 -1.05 1.33
CA ALA A 39 -6.81 -1.50 1.95
C ALA A 39 -6.98 -3.01 1.78
N LEU A 40 -7.50 -3.67 2.81
CA LEU A 40 -7.84 -5.08 2.77
C LEU A 40 -9.35 -5.27 2.91
N ILE A 41 -9.92 -6.15 2.09
CA ILE A 41 -11.32 -6.54 2.10
C ILE A 41 -11.37 -8.03 2.43
N LYS A 42 -12.03 -8.40 3.53
CA LYS A 42 -12.16 -9.81 3.96
C LYS A 42 -13.62 -10.16 4.16
N GLY A 43 -14.06 -11.31 3.66
CA GLY A 43 -15.41 -11.79 3.88
C GLY A 43 -15.74 -12.99 3.01
N ASN A 44 -16.69 -13.82 3.45
CA ASN A 44 -17.17 -14.99 2.69
C ASN A 44 -16.07 -15.93 2.16
N GLY A 45 -14.97 -16.09 2.91
CA GLY A 45 -13.83 -16.93 2.50
C GLY A 45 -12.85 -16.27 1.52
N HIS A 46 -13.06 -15.00 1.18
CA HIS A 46 -12.18 -14.22 0.32
C HIS A 46 -11.32 -13.23 1.10
N VAL A 47 -10.12 -12.99 0.59
CA VAL A 47 -9.18 -11.95 1.02
C VAL A 47 -8.74 -11.19 -0.23
N ALA A 48 -9.19 -9.95 -0.34
CA ALA A 48 -8.81 -9.05 -1.42
C ALA A 48 -8.03 -7.85 -0.89
N MET A 49 -7.12 -7.31 -1.70
CA MET A 49 -6.44 -6.05 -1.42
C MET A 49 -6.76 -4.99 -2.47
N VAL A 50 -6.74 -3.74 -2.04
CA VAL A 50 -6.67 -2.57 -2.91
C VAL A 50 -5.26 -2.02 -2.79
N ASP A 51 -4.52 -2.09 -3.89
CA ASP A 51 -3.08 -1.87 -4.00
C ASP A 51 -2.20 -2.83 -3.20
N VAL A 52 -0.91 -2.81 -3.47
CA VAL A 52 0.10 -3.72 -2.87
C VAL A 52 1.29 -2.99 -2.25
N GLY A 53 1.31 -1.67 -2.27
CA GLY A 53 2.47 -0.91 -1.80
C GLY A 53 3.64 -0.98 -2.79
N TYR A 54 4.86 -0.80 -2.25
CA TYR A 54 6.12 -1.01 -2.97
C TYR A 54 7.04 -1.98 -2.21
N ASN A 55 7.89 -2.70 -2.94
CA ASN A 55 8.94 -3.53 -2.34
C ASN A 55 10.15 -2.69 -1.88
N ASN A 56 10.66 -2.91 -0.68
CA ASN A 56 11.85 -2.19 -0.21
C ASN A 56 13.16 -2.83 -0.70
N LYS A 57 13.28 -3.00 -2.02
CA LYS A 57 14.48 -3.51 -2.71
C LYS A 57 14.64 -2.86 -4.08
N ASP A 58 15.82 -3.00 -4.68
CA ASP A 58 16.14 -2.54 -6.03
C ASP A 58 15.62 -1.11 -6.33
N TYR A 59 14.76 -0.97 -7.35
CA TYR A 59 14.20 0.32 -7.74
C TYR A 59 13.16 0.85 -6.74
N GLY A 60 12.39 -0.03 -6.09
CA GLY A 60 11.45 0.36 -5.03
C GLY A 60 12.18 0.99 -3.84
N LYS A 61 13.31 0.41 -3.42
CA LYS A 61 14.19 1.01 -2.41
C LYS A 61 14.76 2.35 -2.87
N HIS A 62 15.25 2.43 -4.11
CA HIS A 62 15.75 3.70 -4.65
C HIS A 62 14.71 4.82 -4.57
N LEU A 63 13.45 4.53 -4.95
CA LEU A 63 12.36 5.51 -4.87
C LEU A 63 11.99 5.83 -3.42
N GLY A 64 11.89 4.82 -2.55
CA GLY A 64 11.63 5.02 -1.12
C GLY A 64 12.65 5.96 -0.47
N ASP A 65 13.95 5.71 -0.70
CA ASP A 65 15.04 6.56 -0.19
C ASP A 65 14.96 7.98 -0.80
N LYS A 66 14.68 8.09 -2.11
CA LYS A 66 14.56 9.38 -2.81
C LYS A 66 13.41 10.24 -2.29
N PHE A 67 12.28 9.63 -1.92
CA PHE A 67 11.10 10.32 -1.40
C PHE A 67 11.09 10.47 0.12
N GLY A 68 12.10 9.96 0.82
CA GLY A 68 12.22 10.04 2.27
C GLY A 68 11.18 9.20 3.00
N VAL A 69 10.84 8.02 2.46
CA VAL A 69 9.93 7.08 3.12
C VAL A 69 10.63 6.47 4.33
N GLU A 70 9.90 6.43 5.44
CA GLU A 70 10.33 5.95 6.75
C GLU A 70 9.45 4.78 7.21
N ASN A 71 9.98 4.00 8.16
CA ASN A 71 9.25 2.95 8.86
C ASN A 71 8.55 1.94 7.94
N TRP A 72 9.25 1.47 6.91
CA TRP A 72 8.70 0.48 5.99
C TRP A 72 8.62 -0.91 6.62
N HIS A 73 7.46 -1.54 6.45
CA HIS A 73 7.18 -2.92 6.83
C HIS A 73 6.72 -3.72 5.61
N SER A 74 7.18 -4.97 5.52
CA SER A 74 6.75 -5.88 4.44
C SER A 74 5.28 -6.26 4.60
N PRO A 75 4.58 -6.67 3.53
CA PRO A 75 3.21 -7.16 3.64
C PRO A 75 3.12 -8.42 4.51
N GLU A 76 4.18 -9.23 4.61
CA GLU A 76 4.25 -10.35 5.56
C GLU A 76 4.11 -9.86 7.01
N THR A 77 4.82 -8.78 7.38
CA THR A 77 4.72 -8.20 8.73
C THR A 77 3.33 -7.61 8.97
N VAL A 78 2.85 -6.75 8.08
CA VAL A 78 1.60 -6.00 8.27
C VAL A 78 0.37 -6.92 8.26
N LEU A 79 0.30 -7.87 7.33
CA LEU A 79 -0.80 -8.84 7.30
C LEU A 79 -0.71 -9.84 8.46
N GLY A 80 0.50 -10.15 8.93
CA GLY A 80 0.74 -11.03 10.07
C GLY A 80 0.08 -10.50 11.35
N GLU A 81 0.03 -9.19 11.55
CA GLU A 81 -0.63 -8.57 12.71
C GLU A 81 -2.14 -8.85 12.78
N ILE A 82 -2.76 -9.18 11.64
CA ILE A 82 -4.18 -9.53 11.53
C ILE A 82 -4.41 -11.01 11.18
N GLY A 83 -3.37 -11.85 11.34
CA GLY A 83 -3.44 -13.29 11.15
C GLY A 83 -3.62 -13.72 9.69
N LEU A 84 -3.08 -12.94 8.76
CA LEU A 84 -3.06 -13.24 7.33
C LEU A 84 -1.61 -13.25 6.81
N ALA A 85 -1.40 -13.86 5.65
CA ALA A 85 -0.17 -13.78 4.88
C ALA A 85 -0.48 -13.33 3.44
N PRO A 86 0.50 -12.78 2.70
CA PRO A 86 0.31 -12.38 1.29
C PRO A 86 -0.24 -13.50 0.40
N LYS A 87 0.15 -14.75 0.66
CA LYS A 87 -0.36 -15.95 -0.04
C LYS A 87 -1.86 -16.23 0.16
N ASP A 88 -2.48 -15.65 1.19
CA ASP A 88 -3.90 -15.82 1.45
C ASP A 88 -4.75 -14.92 0.54
N VAL A 89 -4.17 -13.80 0.07
CA VAL A 89 -4.81 -12.84 -0.84
C VAL A 89 -5.07 -13.50 -2.19
N ASP A 90 -6.35 -13.58 -2.57
CA ASP A 90 -6.78 -14.17 -3.83
C ASP A 90 -7.06 -13.14 -4.94
N THR A 91 -7.31 -11.89 -4.55
CA THR A 91 -7.70 -10.82 -5.48
C THR A 91 -7.00 -9.51 -5.13
N VAL A 92 -6.49 -8.80 -6.13
CA VAL A 92 -5.91 -7.47 -5.96
C VAL A 92 -6.54 -6.51 -6.97
N PHE A 93 -7.05 -5.38 -6.49
CA PHE A 93 -7.48 -4.25 -7.31
C PHE A 93 -6.42 -3.16 -7.26
N ILE A 94 -5.83 -2.84 -8.40
CA ILE A 94 -4.83 -1.78 -8.51
C ILE A 94 -5.54 -0.48 -8.90
N THR A 95 -5.40 0.54 -8.05
CA THR A 95 -6.00 1.85 -8.29
C THR A 95 -5.34 2.56 -9.46
N HIS A 96 -4.00 2.49 -9.53
CA HIS A 96 -3.17 3.01 -10.61
C HIS A 96 -1.72 2.50 -10.49
N ALA A 97 -0.90 2.71 -11.52
CA ALA A 97 0.45 2.13 -11.63
C ALA A 97 1.58 3.05 -11.13
N HIS A 98 1.37 3.80 -10.05
CA HIS A 98 2.48 4.44 -9.34
C HIS A 98 3.22 3.40 -8.46
N PHE A 99 4.48 3.70 -8.14
CA PHE A 99 5.39 2.73 -7.51
C PHE A 99 4.88 2.26 -6.14
N ASP A 100 4.24 3.16 -5.39
CA ASP A 100 3.69 2.97 -4.05
C ASP A 100 2.34 2.25 -4.04
N HIS A 101 1.77 1.95 -5.21
CA HIS A 101 0.52 1.21 -5.34
C HIS A 101 0.71 -0.15 -6.01
N PHE A 102 1.60 -0.23 -7.00
CA PHE A 102 1.81 -1.42 -7.84
C PHE A 102 3.21 -2.03 -7.69
N GLY A 103 4.08 -1.48 -6.85
CA GLY A 103 5.49 -1.83 -6.79
C GLY A 103 5.82 -3.13 -6.05
N ASN A 104 4.84 -3.87 -5.53
CA ASN A 104 5.07 -5.10 -4.76
C ASN A 104 4.22 -6.30 -5.21
N VAL A 105 3.90 -6.40 -6.49
CA VAL A 105 3.02 -7.47 -7.02
C VAL A 105 3.54 -8.88 -6.76
N GLU A 106 4.86 -9.06 -6.74
CA GLU A 106 5.53 -10.35 -6.58
C GLU A 106 5.35 -11.00 -5.21
N ASP A 107 5.03 -10.24 -4.17
CA ASP A 107 4.77 -10.77 -2.83
C ASP A 107 3.40 -11.46 -2.74
N PHE A 108 2.54 -11.34 -3.76
CA PHE A 108 1.17 -11.87 -3.77
C PHE A 108 0.99 -12.96 -4.83
N PRO A 109 1.63 -14.14 -4.67
CA PRO A 109 1.77 -15.14 -5.74
C PRO A 109 0.46 -15.84 -6.15
N LYS A 110 -0.57 -15.78 -5.32
CA LYS A 110 -1.89 -16.39 -5.58
C LYS A 110 -2.86 -15.41 -6.27
N ALA A 111 -2.61 -14.11 -6.16
CA ALA A 111 -3.61 -13.10 -6.46
C ALA A 111 -3.86 -12.96 -7.97
N THR A 112 -5.13 -12.78 -8.34
CA THR A 112 -5.49 -12.22 -9.65
C THR A 112 -5.52 -10.70 -9.54
N PHE A 113 -4.80 -10.01 -10.43
CA PHE A 113 -4.69 -8.56 -10.44
C PHE A 113 -5.66 -7.94 -11.45
N TYR A 114 -6.41 -6.93 -11.02
CA TYR A 114 -7.32 -6.14 -11.85
C TYR A 114 -6.84 -4.68 -11.87
N ILE A 115 -6.68 -4.12 -13.07
CA ILE A 115 -6.37 -2.71 -13.30
C ILE A 115 -7.24 -2.20 -14.46
N GLN A 116 -7.51 -0.90 -14.49
CA GLN A 116 -8.28 -0.27 -15.57
C GLN A 116 -7.57 -0.43 -16.93
N GLU A 117 -8.35 -0.58 -18.01
CA GLU A 117 -7.90 -0.41 -19.40
C GLU A 117 -7.62 1.06 -19.74
#